data_AF-A0A8T9CB24-F1
#
_entry.id   AF-A0A8T9CB24-F1
#
_cell.length_a   1.000
_cell.length_b   1.000
_cell.length_c   1.000
_cell.angle_alpha   90.00
_cell.angle_beta   90.00
_cell.angle_gamma   90.00
#
_symmetry.space_group_name_H-M   'P 1'
#
loop_
_entity.id
_entity.type
_entity.pdbx_description
1 polymer ?
#
loop_
_entity_poly.entity_id
_entity_poly.type
_entity_poly.pdbx_seq_one_letter_code
_entity_poly.pdbx_strand_id
1 'polypeptide(L)'
;MADPLSTHKLPSQKATRSPKPKPVNPILEGIAAWHSKLPSEILDTIEATLEELLSSAPKRWVVYPPMVLLPSGGFSGNWSPILSASFPTTHQNALWTSILSSISKKEGKGTLTHLAINSGIPLHKEDEGGSGSGADQNILRTPSGLITLYGDFGPSLDPGQVPCEMDFERAFWVSTKQNGIVQVWAPRYTMFSRGNVKEKARLLGFHAGRGEEVMEETGAVD
;
A
#
# COMPACT_ATOMS: atom_id res chain seq x y z
N MET A 1 -18.81 78.58 7.23
CA MET A 1 -19.12 77.32 6.52
C MET A 1 -17.86 76.48 6.57
N ALA A 2 -17.81 75.48 7.44
CA ALA A 2 -16.62 74.68 7.72
C ALA A 2 -16.95 73.18 7.55
N ASP A 3 -16.06 72.48 6.86
CA ASP A 3 -16.10 71.06 6.50
C ASP A 3 -16.20 70.10 7.69
N PRO A 4 -16.84 68.93 7.53
CA PRO A 4 -16.79 67.87 8.53
C PRO A 4 -15.50 67.04 8.39
N LEU A 5 -14.87 66.77 9.55
CA LEU A 5 -13.66 65.99 9.74
C LEU A 5 -13.76 64.56 9.18
N SER A 6 -12.78 64.23 8.34
CA SER A 6 -12.51 62.91 7.76
C SER A 6 -12.06 61.92 8.83
N THR A 7 -12.83 60.85 9.06
CA THR A 7 -12.42 59.72 9.89
C THR A 7 -11.54 58.76 9.10
N HIS A 8 -10.22 58.84 9.27
CA HIS A 8 -9.28 57.85 8.75
C HIS A 8 -9.38 56.53 9.55
N LYS A 9 -9.88 55.46 8.91
CA LYS A 9 -9.72 54.09 9.38
C LYS A 9 -8.27 53.65 9.19
N LEU A 10 -7.59 53.31 10.28
CA LEU A 10 -6.31 52.60 10.24
C LEU A 10 -6.49 51.20 9.63
N PRO A 11 -5.59 50.74 8.75
CA PRO A 11 -5.68 49.42 8.14
C PRO A 11 -5.37 48.33 9.17
N SER A 12 -6.27 47.35 9.27
CA SER A 12 -6.14 46.15 10.08
C SER A 12 -4.89 45.35 9.66
N GLN A 13 -3.95 45.19 10.57
CA GLN A 13 -2.78 44.32 10.38
C GLN A 13 -3.23 42.87 10.19
N LYS A 14 -2.93 42.28 9.03
CA LYS A 14 -3.15 40.86 8.77
C LYS A 14 -2.15 40.05 9.60
N ALA A 15 -2.66 39.27 10.54
CA ALA A 15 -1.86 38.30 11.29
C ALA A 15 -1.22 37.29 10.33
N THR A 16 0.10 37.27 10.27
CA THR A 16 0.89 36.27 9.53
C THR A 16 0.80 34.94 10.25
N ARG A 17 0.04 33.99 9.70
CA ARG A 17 -0.03 32.61 10.22
C ARG A 17 1.35 31.96 10.09
N SER A 18 1.85 31.42 11.20
CA SER A 18 3.10 30.65 11.22
C SER A 18 3.02 29.45 10.26
N PRO A 19 4.14 29.04 9.64
CA PRO A 19 4.16 27.93 8.70
C PRO A 19 3.71 26.64 9.39
N LYS A 20 2.81 25.88 8.75
CA LYS A 20 2.42 24.57 9.25
C LYS A 20 3.65 23.67 9.33
N PRO A 21 3.84 22.89 10.41
CA PRO A 21 4.95 21.96 10.52
C PRO A 21 4.91 20.95 9.36
N LYS A 22 6.09 20.54 8.90
CA LYS A 22 6.22 19.59 7.78
C LYS A 22 5.51 18.28 8.15
N PRO A 23 4.72 17.69 7.24
CA PRO A 23 4.02 16.44 7.51
C PRO A 23 5.03 15.31 7.76
N VAL A 24 4.95 14.71 8.94
CA VAL A 24 5.79 13.58 9.34
C VAL A 24 5.39 12.34 8.53
N ASN A 25 6.33 11.42 8.31
CA ASN A 25 6.03 10.16 7.66
C ASN A 25 5.22 9.26 8.63
N PRO A 26 4.03 8.78 8.24
CA PRO A 26 3.14 8.03 9.13
C PRO A 26 3.70 6.68 9.54
N ILE A 27 4.56 6.04 8.73
CA ILE A 27 5.24 4.80 9.13
C ILE A 27 6.17 5.10 10.31
N LEU A 28 6.97 6.16 10.20
CA LEU A 28 7.90 6.58 11.24
C LEU A 28 7.15 7.01 12.52
N GLU A 29 6.04 7.73 12.37
CA GLU A 29 5.15 8.09 13.48
C GLU A 29 4.59 6.84 14.18
N GLY A 30 4.11 5.85 13.41
CA GLY A 30 3.60 4.59 13.95
C GLY A 30 4.68 3.80 14.70
N ILE A 31 5.90 3.75 14.17
CA ILE A 31 7.04 3.09 14.82
C ILE A 31 7.40 3.80 16.13
N ALA A 32 7.53 5.12 16.13
CA ALA A 32 7.85 5.88 17.34
C ALA A 32 6.77 5.72 18.42
N ALA A 33 5.49 5.76 18.02
CA ALA A 33 4.37 5.53 18.92
C ALA A 33 4.35 4.11 19.49
N TRP A 34 4.72 3.10 18.70
CA TRP A 34 4.87 1.72 19.18
C TRP A 34 6.02 1.60 20.18
N HIS A 35 7.20 2.10 19.81
CA HIS A 35 8.41 2.01 20.64
C HIS A 35 8.21 2.67 22.01
N SER A 36 7.53 3.83 22.06
CA SER A 36 7.22 4.52 23.33
C SER A 36 6.33 3.75 24.31
N LYS A 37 5.65 2.68 23.84
CA LYS A 37 4.74 1.85 24.64
C LYS A 37 5.34 0.49 25.00
N LEU A 38 6.55 0.20 24.55
CA LEU A 38 7.20 -1.06 24.88
C LEU A 38 7.66 -1.04 26.34
N PRO A 39 7.45 -2.15 27.08
CA PRO A 39 8.10 -2.34 28.37
C PRO A 39 9.62 -2.36 28.24
N SER A 40 10.33 -1.93 29.28
CA SER A 40 11.80 -1.90 29.30
C SER A 40 12.41 -3.27 29.01
N GLU A 41 11.79 -4.34 29.52
CA GLU A 41 12.26 -5.71 29.32
C GLU A 41 12.25 -6.12 27.84
N ILE A 42 11.31 -5.59 27.05
CA ILE A 42 11.24 -5.83 25.61
C ILE A 42 12.24 -4.94 24.88
N LEU A 43 12.38 -3.68 25.30
CA LEU A 43 13.37 -2.77 24.72
C LEU A 43 14.78 -3.32 24.84
N ASP A 44 15.12 -3.93 25.97
CA ASP A 44 16.44 -4.53 26.21
C ASP A 44 16.74 -5.72 25.27
N THR A 45 15.71 -6.35 24.69
CA THR A 45 15.88 -7.41 23.67
C THR A 45 16.13 -6.87 22.26
N ILE A 46 15.87 -5.58 22.03
CA ILE A 46 16.06 -4.93 20.75
C ILE A 46 17.46 -4.32 20.72
N GLU A 47 18.36 -4.92 19.95
CA GLU A 47 19.76 -4.47 19.84
C GLU A 47 19.91 -3.12 19.12
N ALA A 48 18.87 -2.66 18.41
CA ALA A 48 18.87 -1.42 17.64
C ALA A 48 18.19 -0.27 18.38
N THR A 49 18.77 0.92 18.29
CA THR A 49 18.17 2.17 18.80
C THR A 49 16.93 2.56 17.99
N LEU A 50 16.07 3.42 18.57
CA LEU A 50 14.92 3.98 17.87
C LEU A 50 15.36 4.73 16.60
N GLU A 51 16.46 5.49 16.67
CA GLU A 51 17.01 6.23 15.53
C GLU A 51 17.44 5.28 14.38
N GLU A 52 18.07 4.15 14.71
CA GLU A 52 18.47 3.13 13.74
C GLU A 52 17.26 2.43 13.11
N LEU A 53 16.23 2.12 13.89
CA LEU A 53 14.97 1.57 13.38
C LEU A 53 14.28 2.57 12.45
N LEU A 54 14.14 3.83 12.85
CA LEU A 54 13.49 4.87 12.04
C LEU A 54 14.26 5.18 10.76
N SER A 55 15.60 5.15 10.80
CA SER A 55 16.43 5.42 9.62
C SER A 55 16.31 4.33 8.55
N SER A 56 16.18 3.07 8.98
CA SER A 56 16.07 1.86 8.14
C SER A 56 14.64 1.52 7.73
N ALA A 57 13.62 2.13 8.36
CA ALA A 57 12.22 1.87 8.07
C ALA A 57 11.81 2.26 6.63
N PRO A 58 10.84 1.56 6.02
CA PRO A 58 10.29 1.94 4.72
C PRO A 58 9.59 3.29 4.81
N LYS A 59 9.91 4.19 3.86
CA LYS A 59 9.35 5.56 3.81
C LYS A 59 8.27 5.72 2.75
N ARG A 60 8.05 4.69 1.92
CA ARG A 60 7.08 4.68 0.83
C ARG A 60 6.11 3.52 1.04
N TRP A 61 4.87 3.72 0.62
CA TRP A 61 3.83 2.70 0.62
C TRP A 61 2.84 2.98 -0.51
N VAL A 62 2.02 1.98 -0.81
CA VAL A 62 0.84 2.10 -1.66
C VAL A 62 -0.35 1.58 -0.87
N VAL A 63 -1.50 2.25 -1.00
CA VAL A 63 -2.75 1.80 -0.38
C VAL A 63 -3.66 1.21 -1.45
N TYR A 64 -4.08 -0.04 -1.21
CA TYR A 64 -5.14 -0.73 -1.92
C TYR A 64 -6.16 -1.16 -0.86
N PRO A 65 -7.16 -0.31 -0.54
CA PRO A 65 -7.98 -0.52 0.64
C PRO A 65 -8.59 -1.95 0.69
N PRO A 66 -8.57 -2.60 1.87
CA PRO A 66 -8.09 -2.10 3.17
C PRO A 66 -6.60 -2.42 3.47
N MET A 67 -5.78 -2.65 2.44
CA MET A 67 -4.37 -3.07 2.55
C MET A 67 -3.36 -1.94 2.31
N VAL A 68 -2.26 -2.00 3.05
CA VAL A 68 -1.02 -1.27 2.77
C VAL A 68 0.01 -2.23 2.17
N LEU A 69 0.61 -1.82 1.05
CA LEU A 69 1.68 -2.53 0.37
C LEU A 69 2.98 -1.73 0.45
N LEU A 70 4.01 -2.34 1.01
CA LEU A 70 5.35 -1.79 1.13
C LEU A 70 6.23 -2.25 -0.04
N PRO A 71 7.24 -1.46 -0.43
CA PRO A 71 8.21 -1.87 -1.43
C PRO A 71 9.10 -3.01 -0.92
N SER A 72 9.75 -3.72 -1.84
CA SER A 72 10.72 -4.78 -1.53
C SER A 72 11.79 -4.29 -0.56
N GLY A 73 12.21 -5.15 0.37
CA GLY A 73 13.19 -4.80 1.40
C GLY A 73 12.66 -3.90 2.51
N GLY A 74 11.33 -3.70 2.61
CA GLY A 74 10.75 -3.07 3.80
C GLY A 74 11.07 -3.92 5.05
N PHE A 75 11.48 -3.26 6.13
CA PHE A 75 11.78 -3.92 7.41
C PHE A 75 12.85 -5.04 7.33
N SER A 76 13.94 -4.81 6.59
CA SER A 76 15.12 -5.70 6.58
C SER A 76 16.20 -5.23 7.55
N GLY A 77 17.18 -6.08 7.87
CA GLY A 77 18.37 -5.71 8.66
C GLY A 77 18.06 -5.60 10.14
N ASN A 78 18.10 -4.38 10.71
CA ASN A 78 17.85 -4.11 12.13
C ASN A 78 16.46 -4.56 12.62
N TRP A 79 15.56 -4.85 11.68
CA TRP A 79 14.22 -5.35 11.95
C TRP A 79 14.15 -6.87 12.11
N SER A 80 15.15 -7.62 11.64
CA SER A 80 15.14 -9.09 11.67
C SER A 80 14.87 -9.68 13.06
N PRO A 81 15.44 -9.16 14.17
CA PRO A 81 15.11 -9.64 15.51
C PRO A 81 13.63 -9.44 15.87
N ILE A 82 13.07 -8.27 15.56
CA ILE A 82 11.67 -7.90 15.82
C ILE A 82 10.70 -8.75 14.99
N LEU A 83 11.11 -9.13 13.77
CA LEU A 83 10.34 -9.98 12.86
C LEU A 83 10.49 -11.48 13.11
N SER A 84 11.41 -11.87 14.00
CA SER A 84 11.67 -13.28 14.28
C SER A 84 10.53 -13.92 15.07
N ALA A 85 10.40 -15.25 14.98
CA ALA A 85 9.45 -16.01 15.77
C ALA A 85 9.70 -15.93 17.28
N SER A 86 10.91 -15.55 17.70
CA SER A 86 11.29 -15.40 19.11
C SER A 86 10.77 -14.09 19.72
N PHE A 87 10.47 -13.07 18.91
CA PHE A 87 9.96 -11.81 19.41
C PHE A 87 8.44 -11.90 19.67
N PRO A 88 7.92 -11.42 20.82
CA PRO A 88 6.53 -11.67 21.16
C PRO A 88 5.53 -11.13 20.13
N THR A 89 4.68 -12.01 19.59
CA THR A 89 3.71 -11.69 18.52
C THR A 89 2.77 -10.54 18.90
N THR A 90 2.42 -10.40 20.18
CA THR A 90 1.60 -9.27 20.66
C THR A 90 2.25 -7.92 20.39
N HIS A 91 3.57 -7.80 20.57
CA HIS A 91 4.31 -6.57 20.31
C HIS A 91 4.53 -6.35 18.80
N GLN A 92 4.71 -7.42 18.02
CA GLN A 92 4.71 -7.32 16.54
C GLN A 92 3.36 -6.81 16.01
N ASN A 93 2.27 -7.39 16.48
CA ASN A 93 0.92 -6.97 16.11
C ASN A 93 0.65 -5.51 16.50
N ALA A 94 1.14 -5.08 17.67
CA ALA A 94 1.05 -3.69 18.10
C ALA A 94 1.82 -2.74 17.19
N LEU A 95 3.01 -3.14 16.69
CA LEU A 95 3.79 -2.38 15.70
C LEU A 95 2.97 -2.18 14.42
N TRP A 96 2.45 -3.28 13.86
CA TRP A 96 1.68 -3.23 12.61
C TRP A 96 0.40 -2.42 12.74
N THR A 97 -0.32 -2.61 13.84
CA THR A 97 -1.53 -1.83 14.12
C THR A 97 -1.21 -0.33 14.25
N SER A 98 -0.10 0.02 14.90
CA SER A 98 0.33 1.42 15.05
C SER A 98 0.67 2.07 13.71
N ILE A 99 1.38 1.35 12.83
CA ILE A 99 1.70 1.79 11.47
C ILE A 99 0.42 1.95 10.64
N LEU A 100 -0.46 0.94 10.62
CA LEU A 100 -1.71 0.97 9.88
C LEU A 100 -2.61 2.11 10.33
N SER A 101 -2.72 2.35 11.64
CA SER A 101 -3.48 3.46 12.22
C SER A 101 -2.94 4.82 11.73
N SER A 102 -1.63 4.99 11.76
CA SER A 102 -0.96 6.23 11.34
C SER A 102 -1.15 6.49 9.84
N ILE A 103 -1.02 5.45 9.00
CA ILE A 103 -1.27 5.56 7.55
C ILE A 103 -2.76 5.84 7.29
N SER A 104 -3.67 5.15 7.97
CA SER A 104 -5.13 5.34 7.82
C SER A 104 -5.53 6.78 8.08
N LYS A 105 -5.01 7.38 9.17
CA LYS A 105 -5.23 8.79 9.52
C LYS A 105 -4.74 9.75 8.42
N LYS A 106 -3.57 9.47 7.84
CA LYS A 106 -2.99 10.31 6.78
C LYS A 106 -3.73 10.20 5.45
N GLU A 107 -4.09 8.99 5.05
CA GLU A 107 -4.68 8.72 3.74
C GLU A 107 -6.16 9.08 3.68
N GLY A 108 -6.88 9.00 4.80
CA GLY A 108 -8.30 9.31 4.87
C GLY A 108 -9.20 8.37 4.04
N LYS A 109 -8.69 7.17 3.68
CA LYS A 109 -9.36 6.17 2.84
C LYS A 109 -10.06 5.07 3.66
N GLY A 110 -10.40 5.37 4.91
CA GLY A 110 -10.95 4.40 5.85
C GLY A 110 -9.88 3.62 6.63
N THR A 111 -10.34 2.62 7.37
CA THR A 111 -9.49 1.79 8.23
C THR A 111 -8.69 0.79 7.40
N LEU A 112 -7.37 0.80 7.58
CA LEU A 112 -6.47 -0.17 6.98
C LEU A 112 -6.22 -1.31 7.96
N THR A 113 -6.33 -2.54 7.48
CA THR A 113 -6.32 -3.76 8.31
C THR A 113 -5.24 -4.74 7.92
N HIS A 114 -4.66 -4.61 6.73
CA HIS A 114 -3.68 -5.56 6.18
C HIS A 114 -2.38 -4.86 5.81
N LEU A 115 -1.26 -5.50 6.09
CA LEU A 115 0.08 -5.00 5.75
C LEU A 115 0.88 -6.12 5.06
N ALA A 116 1.46 -5.80 3.91
CA ALA A 116 2.34 -6.72 3.19
C ALA A 116 3.51 -5.99 2.52
N ILE A 117 4.56 -6.75 2.20
CA ILE A 117 5.68 -6.32 1.36
C ILE A 117 5.55 -6.97 -0.01
N ASN A 118 5.82 -6.20 -1.06
CA ASN A 118 5.96 -6.70 -2.42
C ASN A 118 7.43 -6.96 -2.74
N SER A 119 7.86 -8.22 -2.78
CA SER A 119 9.23 -8.64 -3.14
C SER A 119 9.44 -8.88 -4.64
N GLY A 120 8.45 -8.53 -5.48
CA GLY A 120 8.51 -8.78 -6.92
C GLY A 120 8.24 -10.25 -7.25
N ILE A 121 7.93 -10.54 -8.51
CA ILE A 121 7.60 -11.89 -8.95
C ILE A 121 8.88 -12.56 -9.46
N PRO A 122 9.35 -13.66 -8.84
CA PRO A 122 10.52 -14.40 -9.31
C PRO A 122 10.34 -14.85 -10.77
N LEU A 123 11.42 -14.79 -11.55
CA LEU A 123 11.42 -15.26 -12.94
C LEU A 123 11.44 -16.80 -13.03
N HIS A 124 11.98 -17.46 -12.01
CA HIS A 124 12.09 -18.91 -11.91
C HIS A 124 11.33 -19.40 -10.68
N LYS A 125 10.82 -20.63 -10.70
CA LYS A 125 10.30 -21.30 -9.51
C LYS A 125 11.47 -21.55 -8.53
N GLU A 126 11.19 -21.55 -7.24
CA GLU A 126 12.19 -21.91 -6.23
C GLU A 126 12.39 -23.45 -6.28
N ASP A 127 13.64 -23.90 -6.43
CA ASP A 127 13.98 -25.33 -6.50
C ASP A 127 13.76 -25.99 -5.12
N GLU A 128 12.67 -26.72 -4.95
CA GLU A 128 12.50 -27.62 -3.81
C GLU A 128 13.36 -28.88 -4.00
N GLY A 129 14.60 -28.81 -3.53
CA GLY A 129 15.47 -29.98 -3.35
C GLY A 129 16.57 -30.12 -4.40
N GLY A 130 17.81 -29.98 -3.94
CA GLY A 130 19.02 -30.05 -4.74
C GLY A 130 19.13 -31.32 -5.59
N SER A 131 18.79 -31.21 -6.86
CA SER A 131 19.44 -31.97 -7.93
C SER A 131 19.45 -31.09 -9.17
N GLY A 132 20.65 -30.79 -9.68
CA GLY A 132 20.84 -29.87 -10.79
C GLY A 132 20.21 -30.39 -12.06
N SER A 133 19.05 -29.87 -12.44
CA SER A 133 18.59 -29.80 -13.83
C SER A 133 17.42 -28.81 -13.97
N GLY A 134 17.74 -27.57 -14.36
CA GLY A 134 16.82 -26.62 -14.99
C GLY A 134 15.77 -25.97 -14.08
N ALA A 135 16.07 -24.78 -13.55
CA ALA A 135 15.08 -23.95 -12.86
C ALA A 135 13.91 -23.59 -13.80
N ASP A 136 12.76 -24.26 -13.59
CA ASP A 136 11.51 -24.04 -14.30
C ASP A 136 11.13 -22.54 -14.28
N GLN A 137 10.83 -21.97 -15.44
CA GLN A 137 10.38 -20.57 -15.51
C GLN A 137 9.02 -20.40 -14.83
N ASN A 138 8.84 -19.31 -14.09
CA ASN A 138 7.55 -18.90 -13.55
C ASN A 138 6.68 -18.28 -14.65
N ILE A 139 6.27 -19.10 -15.63
CA ILE A 139 5.50 -18.69 -16.81
C ILE A 139 4.17 -18.06 -16.40
N LEU A 140 3.51 -18.62 -15.38
CA LEU A 140 2.24 -18.12 -14.86
C LEU A 140 2.38 -16.82 -14.05
N ARG A 141 3.62 -16.39 -13.78
CA ARG A 141 3.93 -15.20 -12.98
C ARG A 141 3.21 -15.24 -11.63
N THR A 142 3.17 -16.43 -11.01
CA THR A 142 2.50 -16.65 -9.72
C THR A 142 3.01 -15.62 -8.70
N PRO A 143 2.13 -14.94 -7.95
CA PRO A 143 2.50 -13.84 -7.05
C PRO A 143 3.15 -14.31 -5.75
N SER A 144 4.19 -15.16 -5.82
CA SER A 144 4.92 -15.69 -4.66
C SER A 144 5.71 -14.61 -3.90
N GLY A 145 5.91 -13.44 -4.49
CA GLY A 145 6.62 -12.31 -3.86
C GLY A 145 5.84 -11.53 -2.80
N LEU A 146 4.61 -11.92 -2.46
CA LEU A 146 3.84 -11.23 -1.44
C LEU A 146 4.19 -11.75 -0.04
N ILE A 147 4.88 -10.93 0.75
CA ILE A 147 5.19 -11.25 2.15
C ILE A 147 4.15 -10.59 3.05
N THR A 148 3.29 -11.39 3.68
CA THR A 148 2.22 -10.92 4.55
C THR A 148 2.74 -10.66 5.96
N LEU A 149 2.71 -9.40 6.41
CA LEU A 149 3.19 -9.00 7.75
C LEU A 149 2.07 -8.99 8.80
N TYR A 150 0.86 -8.57 8.41
CA TYR A 150 -0.26 -8.44 9.33
C TYR A 150 -1.60 -8.51 8.61
N GLY A 151 -2.59 -9.11 9.28
CA GLY A 151 -3.93 -9.35 8.77
C GLY A 151 -4.07 -10.76 8.17
N ASP A 152 -5.31 -11.20 8.02
CA ASP A 152 -5.64 -12.50 7.43
C ASP A 152 -5.83 -12.36 5.92
N PHE A 153 -4.86 -12.85 5.15
CA PHE A 153 -4.89 -12.80 3.70
C PHE A 153 -5.65 -13.97 3.05
N GLY A 154 -6.23 -14.86 3.85
CA GLY A 154 -6.74 -16.15 3.41
C GLY A 154 -5.65 -17.23 3.37
N PRO A 155 -6.03 -18.47 3.03
CA PRO A 155 -5.13 -19.63 3.10
C PRO A 155 -3.90 -19.47 2.19
N SER A 156 -2.73 -19.89 2.69
CA SER A 156 -1.56 -20.08 1.84
C SER A 156 -1.71 -21.39 1.10
N LEU A 157 -1.45 -21.38 -0.21
CA LEU A 157 -1.45 -22.57 -1.05
C LEU A 157 -0.01 -22.97 -1.35
N ASP A 158 0.20 -24.26 -1.62
CA ASP A 158 1.51 -24.76 -2.00
C ASP A 158 1.94 -24.20 -3.37
N PRO A 159 3.25 -24.03 -3.62
CA PRO A 159 3.73 -23.55 -4.91
C PRO A 159 3.18 -24.37 -6.08
N GLY A 160 2.47 -23.72 -7.00
CA GLY A 160 1.90 -24.37 -8.19
C GLY A 160 0.50 -24.95 -8.02
N GLN A 161 -0.05 -24.96 -6.80
CA GLN A 161 -1.45 -25.30 -6.58
C GLN A 161 -2.36 -24.20 -7.17
N VAL A 162 -3.36 -24.62 -7.94
CA VAL A 162 -4.40 -23.73 -8.47
C VAL A 162 -5.47 -23.52 -7.40
N PRO A 163 -5.82 -22.27 -7.04
CA PRO A 163 -6.88 -22.00 -6.05
C PRO A 163 -8.22 -22.60 -6.48
N CYS A 164 -8.90 -23.25 -5.54
CA CYS A 164 -10.28 -23.71 -5.73
C CYS A 164 -11.30 -22.64 -5.31
N GLU A 165 -12.59 -22.92 -5.52
CA GLU A 165 -13.68 -21.99 -5.16
C GLU A 165 -13.65 -21.59 -3.68
N MET A 166 -13.46 -22.58 -2.78
CA MET A 166 -13.37 -22.36 -1.33
C MET A 166 -12.16 -21.50 -0.94
N ASP A 167 -11.10 -21.45 -1.76
CA ASP A 167 -9.96 -20.56 -1.53
C ASP A 167 -10.33 -19.12 -1.87
N PHE A 168 -11.07 -18.90 -2.96
CA PHE A 168 -11.57 -17.57 -3.33
C PHE A 168 -12.60 -17.02 -2.36
N GLU A 169 -13.47 -17.87 -1.80
CA GLU A 169 -14.43 -17.49 -0.77
C GLU A 169 -13.75 -17.00 0.52
N ARG A 170 -12.64 -17.64 0.90
CA ARG A 170 -11.84 -17.28 2.07
C ARG A 170 -10.74 -16.27 1.77
N ALA A 171 -10.64 -15.81 0.53
CA ALA A 171 -9.60 -14.89 0.11
C ALA A 171 -9.79 -13.51 0.71
N PHE A 172 -8.67 -12.85 1.01
CA PHE A 172 -8.68 -11.41 1.23
C PHE A 172 -8.73 -10.66 -0.10
N TRP A 173 -9.70 -9.74 -0.23
CA TRP A 173 -9.92 -8.95 -1.44
C TRP A 173 -9.56 -7.48 -1.23
N VAL A 174 -8.89 -6.90 -2.22
CA VAL A 174 -8.55 -5.47 -2.26
C VAL A 174 -9.09 -4.84 -3.52
N SER A 175 -9.19 -3.51 -3.52
CA SER A 175 -9.63 -2.76 -4.69
C SER A 175 -8.80 -1.52 -4.97
N THR A 176 -8.85 -1.08 -6.22
CA THR A 176 -8.33 0.23 -6.64
C THR A 176 -9.12 0.77 -7.82
N LYS A 177 -9.18 2.10 -7.95
CA LYS A 177 -9.83 2.77 -9.09
C LYS A 177 -8.77 3.39 -9.99
N GLN A 178 -8.74 2.98 -11.26
CA GLN A 178 -7.83 3.51 -12.28
C GLN A 178 -8.63 3.80 -13.55
N ASN A 179 -8.48 5.00 -14.12
CA ASN A 179 -9.19 5.43 -15.32
C ASN A 179 -10.71 5.21 -15.24
N GLY A 180 -11.32 5.46 -14.07
CA GLY A 180 -12.75 5.23 -13.84
C GLY A 180 -13.14 3.78 -13.52
N ILE A 181 -12.28 2.80 -13.76
CA ILE A 181 -12.55 1.37 -13.56
C ILE A 181 -12.12 0.94 -12.16
N VAL A 182 -13.02 0.31 -11.42
CA VAL A 182 -12.71 -0.37 -10.16
C VAL A 182 -12.19 -1.76 -10.48
N GLN A 183 -10.96 -2.05 -10.07
CA GLN A 183 -10.33 -3.36 -10.20
C GLN A 183 -10.26 -3.98 -8.81
N VAL A 184 -10.78 -5.19 -8.68
CA VAL A 184 -10.82 -5.97 -7.44
C VAL A 184 -10.02 -7.24 -7.66
N TRP A 185 -9.16 -7.60 -6.71
CA TRP A 185 -8.34 -8.80 -6.83
C TRP A 185 -7.97 -9.35 -5.44
N ALA A 186 -7.68 -10.65 -5.40
CA ALA A 186 -7.16 -11.33 -4.21
C ALA A 186 -5.62 -11.35 -4.28
N PRO A 187 -4.88 -10.63 -3.41
CA PRO A 187 -3.42 -10.49 -3.54
C PRO A 187 -2.64 -11.79 -3.52
N ARG A 188 -3.12 -12.83 -2.81
CA ARG A 188 -2.46 -14.15 -2.76
C ARG A 188 -2.62 -14.96 -4.03
N TYR A 189 -3.74 -14.79 -4.75
CA TYR A 189 -4.14 -15.72 -5.80
C TYR A 189 -4.10 -15.12 -7.20
N THR A 190 -4.19 -13.79 -7.29
CA THR A 190 -4.35 -13.10 -8.57
C THR A 190 -3.43 -11.89 -8.66
N MET A 191 -2.88 -11.64 -9.85
CA MET A 191 -1.97 -10.53 -10.07
C MET A 191 -2.70 -9.21 -10.38
N PHE A 192 -2.11 -8.12 -9.91
CA PHE A 192 -2.47 -6.77 -10.33
C PHE A 192 -1.21 -5.99 -10.75
N SER A 193 -1.13 -5.60 -12.03
CA SER A 193 -0.06 -4.73 -12.53
C SER A 193 -0.50 -3.26 -12.59
N ARG A 194 0.14 -2.45 -11.75
CA ARG A 194 0.04 -0.98 -11.80
C ARG A 194 0.93 -0.37 -12.90
N GLY A 195 2.00 -1.05 -13.33
CA GLY A 195 2.94 -0.50 -14.32
C GLY A 195 2.30 -0.21 -15.68
N ASN A 196 1.21 -0.91 -16.00
CA ASN A 196 0.56 -0.86 -17.30
C ASN A 196 -0.54 0.22 -17.39
N VAL A 197 -0.61 1.17 -16.44
CA VAL A 197 -1.70 2.17 -16.37
C VAL A 197 -1.81 3.03 -17.64
N LYS A 198 -0.68 3.47 -18.21
CA LYS A 198 -0.68 4.26 -19.45
C LYS A 198 -1.21 3.47 -20.64
N GLU A 199 -0.79 2.21 -20.76
CA GLU A 199 -1.26 1.34 -21.84
C GLU A 199 -2.75 1.01 -21.69
N LYS A 200 -3.19 0.73 -20.46
CA LYS A 200 -4.63 0.58 -20.15
C LYS A 200 -5.43 1.82 -20.57
N ALA A 201 -4.92 3.04 -20.29
CA ALA A 201 -5.57 4.28 -20.68
C ALA A 201 -5.63 4.45 -22.22
N ARG A 202 -4.53 4.13 -22.92
CA ARG A 202 -4.45 4.20 -24.39
C ARG A 202 -5.50 3.31 -25.06
N LEU A 203 -5.66 2.08 -24.58
CA LEU A 203 -6.67 1.14 -25.09
C LEU A 203 -8.10 1.62 -24.84
N LEU A 204 -8.38 2.18 -23.66
CA LEU A 204 -9.70 2.76 -23.37
C LEU A 204 -10.01 3.95 -24.29
N GLY A 205 -9.05 4.83 -24.52
CA GLY A 205 -9.21 5.96 -25.44
C GLY A 205 -9.36 5.56 -26.91
N PHE A 206 -8.80 4.42 -27.33
CA PHE A 206 -8.88 3.93 -28.71
C PHE A 206 -10.33 3.66 -29.16
N HIS A 207 -11.17 3.16 -28.25
CA HIS A 207 -12.57 2.87 -28.56
C HIS A 207 -13.49 4.10 -28.49
N ALA A 208 -13.08 5.16 -27.78
CA ALA A 208 -13.87 6.39 -27.67
C ALA A 208 -14.05 7.11 -29.02
N GLY A 209 -13.10 6.97 -29.95
CA GLY A 209 -13.17 7.57 -31.30
C GLY A 209 -13.91 6.74 -32.35
N ARG A 210 -14.47 5.57 -32.00
CA ARG A 210 -15.19 4.68 -32.95
C ARG A 210 -16.70 4.58 -32.69
N GLY A 211 -17.20 5.23 -31.63
CA GLY A 211 -18.61 5.17 -31.24
C GLY A 211 -19.53 6.19 -31.90
N GLU A 212 -18.99 7.17 -32.64
CA GLU A 212 -19.78 8.27 -33.24
C GLU A 212 -20.07 8.11 -34.75
N GLU A 213 -19.53 7.09 -35.43
CA GLU A 213 -19.72 6.92 -36.90
C GLU A 213 -20.81 5.93 -37.32
N VAL A 214 -21.67 5.46 -36.41
CA VAL A 214 -22.81 4.59 -36.80
C VAL A 214 -24.13 5.15 -36.29
N MET A 215 -24.52 6.34 -36.78
CA MET A 215 -25.93 6.71 -36.90
C MET A 215 -26.15 7.86 -37.89
N GLU A 216 -25.75 7.71 -39.16
CA GLU A 216 -26.24 8.58 -40.23
C GLU A 216 -26.25 7.87 -41.60
N GLU A 217 -27.27 7.05 -41.85
CA GLU A 217 -27.81 6.65 -43.17
C GLU A 217 -29.10 5.87 -42.88
N THR A 218 -30.29 6.12 -43.41
CA THR A 218 -30.83 7.07 -44.38
C THR A 218 -32.35 7.09 -44.12
N GLY A 219 -32.93 8.29 -43.98
CA GLY A 219 -34.37 8.51 -44.12
C GLY A 219 -34.63 9.29 -45.41
N ALA A 220 -35.73 8.92 -46.10
CA ALA A 220 -36.23 9.39 -47.42
C ALA A 220 -35.62 8.60 -48.60
N VAL A 221 -36.37 7.97 -49.51
CA VAL A 221 -37.68 8.21 -50.18
C VAL A 221 -38.20 6.81 -50.66
N ASP A 222 -39.47 6.48 -50.88
CA ASP A 222 -40.69 7.16 -51.39
C ASP A 222 -41.94 6.79 -50.57
#